data_AF-V5HI33-F1
#
_entry.id   AF-V5HI33-F1
#
_cell.length_a   1.000
_cell.length_b   1.000
_cell.length_c   1.000
_cell.angle_alpha   90.00
_cell.angle_beta   90.00
_cell.angle_gamma   90.00
#
_symmetry.space_group_name_H-M   'P 1'
#
loop_
_entity.id
_entity.type
_entity.pdbx_description
1 polymer ?
#
loop_
_entity_poly.entity_id
_entity_poly.type
_entity_poly.pdbx_seq_one_letter_code
_entity_poly.pdbx_strand_id
1 'polypeptide(L)'
;CRPTATKAGGKSQIPEFRIVELQGDLVTHDSSFLGKYIGDLHYTKAGVPVLLVGHHVLYGKEREVEKPFLVMRKVTQESASNGTSKHTVREYHVEGVVTRKLVFRARPKPIVSNLLAKV
;
A
#
# COMPACT_ATOMS: atom_id res chain seq x y z
N CYS A 1 -8.42 -2.23 3.22
CA CYS A 1 -8.88 -0.95 3.79
C CYS A 1 -9.22 0.03 2.68
N ARG A 2 -10.51 0.38 2.48
CA ARG A 2 -10.87 1.54 1.66
C ARG A 2 -10.62 2.81 2.50
N PRO A 3 -9.95 3.84 1.99
CA PRO A 3 -9.94 5.12 2.70
C PRO A 3 -11.36 5.69 2.68
N THR A 4 -11.98 5.82 3.85
CA THR A 4 -13.22 6.55 4.03
C THR A 4 -12.92 8.04 3.93
N ALA A 5 -13.47 8.68 2.90
CA ALA A 5 -13.40 10.12 2.73
C ALA A 5 -14.11 10.81 3.90
N THR A 6 -13.34 11.32 4.85
CA THR A 6 -13.86 12.18 5.91
C THR A 6 -14.03 13.58 5.31
N LYS A 7 -15.28 13.99 5.12
CA LYS A 7 -15.63 15.31 4.62
C LYS A 7 -15.50 16.33 5.76
N ALA A 8 -14.46 17.14 5.76
CA ALA A 8 -14.35 18.33 6.59
C ALA A 8 -13.88 19.50 5.70
N GLY A 9 -14.59 20.62 5.75
CA GLY A 9 -14.24 21.83 5.01
C GLY A 9 -12.88 22.37 5.45
N GLY A 10 -12.00 22.66 4.50
CA GLY A 10 -10.70 23.29 4.72
C GLY A 10 -9.59 22.70 3.86
N LYS A 11 -9.38 23.26 2.66
CA LYS A 11 -8.38 22.87 1.64
C LYS A 11 -8.50 21.42 1.16
N SER A 12 -8.51 21.21 -0.15
CA SER A 12 -8.29 19.88 -0.74
C SER A 12 -6.91 19.39 -0.34
N GLN A 13 -6.82 18.68 0.79
CA GLN A 13 -5.56 18.12 1.27
C GLN A 13 -5.32 16.83 0.48
N ILE A 14 -4.24 16.83 -0.29
CA ILE A 14 -3.79 15.65 -1.03
C ILE A 14 -3.63 14.50 -0.01
N PRO A 15 -4.22 13.30 -0.26
CA PRO A 15 -4.16 12.21 0.70
C PRO A 15 -2.73 11.76 0.94
N GLU A 16 -2.46 11.34 2.17
CA GLU A 16 -1.17 10.78 2.54
C GLU A 16 -1.18 9.25 2.39
N PHE A 17 -0.29 8.73 1.57
CA PHE A 17 -0.09 7.29 1.37
C PHE A 17 1.16 6.80 2.10
N ARG A 18 1.21 5.49 2.29
CA ARG A 18 2.38 4.78 2.83
C ARG A 18 2.75 3.65 1.89
N ILE A 19 4.05 3.50 1.63
CA ILE A 19 4.59 2.34 0.93
C ILE A 19 4.87 1.24 1.95
N VAL A 20 4.47 0.01 1.64
CA VAL A 20 4.91 -1.19 2.35
C VAL A 20 6.01 -1.85 1.52
N GLU A 21 7.24 -1.83 2.04
CA GLU A 21 8.44 -2.39 1.41
C GLU A 21 8.78 -3.72 2.09
N LEU A 22 8.79 -4.80 1.32
CA LEU A 22 9.12 -6.15 1.77
C LEU A 22 10.45 -6.58 1.13
N GLN A 23 11.33 -7.24 1.88
CA GLN A 23 12.53 -7.88 1.33
C GLN A 23 12.22 -9.34 0.98
N GLY A 24 12.18 -9.64 -0.31
CA GLY A 24 11.80 -10.94 -0.86
C GLY A 24 10.53 -10.85 -1.69
N ASP A 25 9.99 -12.01 -2.08
CA ASP A 25 8.85 -12.09 -2.98
C ASP A 25 7.55 -12.38 -2.22
N LEU A 26 6.48 -11.66 -2.57
CA LEU A 26 5.13 -12.05 -2.19
C LEU A 26 4.62 -13.05 -3.22
N VAL A 27 4.32 -14.27 -2.76
CA VAL A 27 3.87 -15.36 -3.63
C VAL A 27 2.39 -15.63 -3.40
N THR A 28 1.64 -15.81 -4.48
CA THR A 28 0.24 -16.24 -4.48
C THR A 28 0.04 -17.38 -5.47
N HIS A 29 -0.94 -18.23 -5.19
CA HIS A 29 -1.42 -19.25 -6.13
C HIS A 29 -2.45 -18.70 -7.12
N ASP A 30 -2.99 -17.50 -6.86
CA ASP A 30 -3.88 -16.81 -7.78
C ASP A 30 -3.11 -16.16 -8.94
N SER A 31 -3.80 -15.83 -10.02
CA SER A 31 -3.20 -15.06 -11.13
C SER A 31 -2.88 -13.60 -10.77
N SER A 32 -3.46 -13.08 -9.69
CA SER A 32 -3.30 -11.68 -9.26
C SER A 32 -3.58 -11.48 -7.78
N PHE A 33 -2.93 -10.48 -7.18
CA PHE A 33 -3.19 -9.99 -5.83
C PHE A 33 -4.34 -8.98 -5.76
N LEU A 34 -4.85 -8.50 -6.91
CA LEU A 34 -5.84 -7.43 -6.93
C LEU A 34 -7.13 -7.86 -6.23
N GLY A 35 -7.54 -7.09 -5.21
CA GLY A 35 -8.74 -7.38 -4.42
C GLY A 35 -8.60 -8.55 -3.45
N LYS A 36 -7.42 -9.17 -3.35
CA LYS A 36 -7.17 -10.30 -2.45
C LYS A 36 -6.72 -9.82 -1.08
N TYR A 37 -7.13 -10.57 -0.07
CA TYR A 37 -6.62 -10.41 1.27
C TYR A 37 -5.20 -11.01 1.35
N ILE A 38 -4.23 -10.18 1.69
CA ILE A 38 -2.81 -10.59 1.82
C ILE A 38 -2.47 -10.89 3.28
N GLY A 39 -3.02 -10.10 4.21
CA GLY A 39 -2.62 -10.15 5.61
C GLY A 39 -3.03 -8.92 6.39
N ASP A 40 -2.64 -8.90 7.66
CA ASP A 40 -2.93 -7.83 8.61
C ASP A 40 -1.70 -6.99 8.92
N LEU A 41 -1.86 -5.66 8.91
CA LEU A 41 -0.85 -4.71 9.32
C LEU A 41 -1.25 -4.07 10.65
N HIS A 42 -0.43 -4.25 11.68
CA HIS A 42 -0.66 -3.75 13.03
C HIS A 42 0.49 -2.87 13.50
N TYR A 43 0.21 -1.98 14.45
CA TYR A 43 1.25 -1.29 15.23
C TYR A 43 1.23 -1.82 16.66
N THR A 44 2.42 -2.14 17.17
CA THR A 44 2.57 -2.42 18.60
C THR A 44 2.37 -1.14 19.42
N LYS A 45 2.17 -1.29 20.74
CA LYS A 45 2.12 -0.13 21.67
C LYS A 45 3.39 0.73 21.64
N ALA A 46 4.52 0.15 21.22
CA ALA A 46 5.79 0.85 21.05
C ALA A 46 5.93 1.54 19.67
N GLY A 47 4.89 1.55 18.84
CA GLY A 47 4.92 2.16 17.50
C GLY A 47 5.66 1.36 16.45
N VAL A 48 6.01 0.10 16.72
CA VAL A 48 6.67 -0.78 15.74
C VAL A 48 5.62 -1.43 14.83
N PRO A 49 5.71 -1.31 13.49
CA PRO A 49 4.80 -1.96 12.57
C PRO A 49 5.08 -3.48 12.48
N VAL A 50 4.01 -4.27 12.50
CA VAL A 50 4.03 -5.73 12.43
C VAL A 50 3.07 -6.17 11.34
N LEU A 51 3.56 -6.97 10.40
CA LEU A 51 2.79 -7.48 9.27
C LEU A 51 2.64 -9.00 9.40
N LEU A 52 1.40 -9.47 9.39
CA LEU A 52 1.02 -10.87 9.44
C LEU A 52 0.59 -11.30 8.03
N VAL A 53 1.30 -12.22 7.40
CA VAL A 53 0.99 -12.72 6.04
C VAL A 53 1.07 -14.24 6.03
N GLY A 54 -0.08 -14.89 5.80
CA GLY A 54 -0.21 -16.34 5.94
C GLY A 54 0.23 -16.80 7.34
N HIS A 55 1.22 -17.70 7.40
CA HIS A 55 1.79 -18.24 8.65
C HIS A 55 3.01 -17.45 9.16
N HIS A 56 3.31 -16.29 8.56
CA HIS A 56 4.49 -15.51 8.88
C HIS A 56 4.14 -14.21 9.63
N VAL A 57 5.00 -13.85 10.58
CA VAL A 57 5.06 -12.54 11.20
C VAL A 57 6.35 -11.82 10.79
N LEU A 58 6.20 -10.60 10.30
CA LEU A 58 7.29 -9.71 9.94
C LEU A 58 7.26 -8.47 10.84
N TYR A 59 8.40 -8.19 11.47
CA TYR A 59 8.60 -6.96 12.23
C TYR A 59 9.29 -5.94 11.33
N GLY A 60 8.66 -4.77 11.19
CA GLY A 60 9.14 -3.70 10.34
C GLY A 60 9.61 -2.48 11.12
N LYS A 61 9.97 -1.44 10.38
CA LYS A 61 10.24 -0.09 10.91
C LYS A 61 9.60 0.94 9.98
N GLU A 62 9.01 2.00 10.54
CA GLU A 62 8.64 3.17 9.75
C GLU A 62 9.89 4.00 9.46
N ARG A 63 10.04 4.47 8.22
CA ARG A 63 11.12 5.36 7.80
C ARG A 63 10.56 6.50 6.97
N GLU A 64 11.01 7.71 7.25
CA GLU A 64 10.80 8.85 6.37
C GLU A 64 11.58 8.64 5.06
N VAL A 65 10.98 9.05 3.94
CA VAL A 65 11.65 9.02 2.64
C VAL A 65 12.35 10.35 2.42
N GLU A 66 13.62 10.31 2.03
CA GLU A 66 14.41 11.53 1.80
C GLU A 66 13.81 12.42 0.69
N LYS A 67 13.15 11.78 -0.27
CA LYS A 67 12.43 12.43 -1.37
C LYS A 67 10.99 11.92 -1.37
N PRO A 68 10.00 12.77 -1.06
CA PRO A 68 8.60 12.37 -1.11
C PRO A 68 8.19 11.88 -2.51
N PHE A 69 7.34 10.86 -2.56
CA PHE A 69 6.81 10.35 -3.83
C PHE A 69 5.42 10.92 -4.09
N LEU A 70 5.14 11.23 -5.36
CA LEU A 70 3.81 11.56 -5.82
C LEU A 70 3.14 10.31 -6.38
N VAL A 71 1.98 9.96 -5.84
CA VAL A 71 1.15 8.87 -6.37
C VAL A 71 0.31 9.45 -7.50
N MET A 72 0.44 8.91 -8.71
CA MET A 72 -0.27 9.38 -9.88
C MET A 72 -0.95 8.23 -10.61
N ARG A 73 -2.18 8.45 -11.09
CA ARG A 73 -2.86 7.56 -12.01
C ARG A 73 -2.73 8.10 -13.42
N LYS A 74 -2.17 7.30 -14.33
CA LYS A 74 -2.18 7.59 -15.77
C LYS A 74 -3.58 7.33 -16.33
N VAL A 75 -4.15 8.32 -17.01
CA VAL A 75 -5.42 8.24 -17.72
C VAL A 75 -5.11 8.43 -19.20
N THR A 76 -5.60 7.51 -20.05
CA THR A 76 -5.46 7.63 -21.50
C THR A 76 -6.85 7.67 -22.08
N GLN A 77 -7.19 8.78 -22.73
CA GLN A 77 -8.47 8.94 -23.40
C GLN A 77 -8.24 8.81 -24.91
N GLU A 78 -8.92 7.84 -25.52
CA GLU A 78 -8.99 7.72 -26.97
C GLU A 78 -10.20 8.51 -27.45
N SER A 79 -9.95 9.70 -28.03
CA SER A 79 -11.02 10.47 -28.66
C SER A 79 -11.26 9.89 -30.05
N ALA A 80 -12.39 9.21 -30.24
CA ALA A 80 -12.86 8.80 -31.56
C ALA A 80 -13.38 10.03 -32.33
N SER A 81 -12.47 10.81 -32.91
CA SER A 81 -12.86 11.81 -33.91
C SER A 81 -13.16 11.10 -35.23
N ASN A 82 -14.40 11.22 -35.70
CA ASN A 82 -14.85 10.75 -37.01
C ASN A 82 -14.02 11.41 -38.11
N GLY A 83 -13.00 10.70 -38.62
CA GLY A 83 -12.17 11.13 -39.75
C GLY A 83 -10.74 11.51 -39.38
N THR A 84 -9.81 10.70 -39.87
CA THR A 84 -8.41 10.99 -40.24
C THR A 84 -7.31 11.29 -39.21
N SER A 85 -7.54 11.36 -37.90
CA SER A 85 -6.40 11.19 -36.95
C SER A 85 -6.83 10.71 -35.56
N LYS A 86 -6.28 9.58 -35.10
CA LYS A 86 -6.47 9.12 -33.71
C LYS A 86 -5.61 9.99 -32.79
N HIS A 87 -6.22 10.95 -32.10
CA HIS A 87 -5.52 11.71 -31.06
C HIS A 87 -5.64 10.98 -29.71
N THR A 88 -4.51 10.57 -29.15
CA THR A 88 -4.47 9.97 -27.80
C THR A 88 -4.13 11.07 -26.80
N VAL A 89 -5.10 11.45 -25.96
CA VAL A 89 -4.85 12.39 -24.86
C VAL A 89 -4.36 11.60 -23.66
N ARG A 90 -3.21 12.01 -23.11
CA ARG A 90 -2.60 11.40 -21.92
C ARG A 90 -2.66 12.38 -20.77
N GLU A 91 -3.33 12.01 -19.71
CA GLU A 91 -3.50 12.79 -18.48
C GLU A 91 -2.92 12.03 -17.28
N TYR A 92 -2.47 12.75 -16.26
CA TYR A 92 -1.97 12.18 -15.03
C TYR A 92 -2.71 12.82 -13.85
N HIS A 93 -3.48 12.02 -13.13
CA HIS A 93 -4.23 12.47 -11.97
C HIS A 93 -3.41 12.24 -10.72
N VAL A 94 -3.21 13.29 -9.92
CA VAL A 94 -2.55 13.20 -8.63
C VAL A 94 -3.50 12.56 -7.62
N GLU A 95 -3.06 11.44 -7.03
CA GLU A 95 -3.84 10.65 -6.08
C GLU A 95 -3.40 10.86 -4.64
N GLY A 96 -2.12 11.18 -4.41
CA GLY A 96 -1.58 11.26 -3.06
C GLY A 96 -0.10 11.57 -3.00
N VAL A 97 0.41 11.75 -1.78
CA VAL A 97 1.83 11.93 -1.48
C VAL A 97 2.31 10.85 -0.51
N VAL A 98 3.53 10.37 -0.69
CA VAL A 98 4.20 9.45 0.24
C VAL A 98 5.42 10.13 0.83
N THR A 99 5.38 10.38 2.13
CA THR A 99 6.48 10.96 2.93
C THR A 99 7.16 9.91 3.81
N ARG A 100 6.50 8.78 4.07
CA ARG A 100 7.01 7.69 4.89
C ARG A 100 6.69 6.33 4.29
N LYS A 101 7.50 5.34 4.65
CA LYS A 101 7.35 3.94 4.25
C LYS A 101 7.53 2.99 5.44
N LEU A 102 6.89 1.84 5.36
CA LEU A 102 7.02 0.74 6.30
C LEU A 102 7.94 -0.30 5.69
N VAL A 103 9.08 -0.55 6.32
CA VAL A 103 10.15 -1.39 5.77
C VAL A 103 10.26 -2.67 6.59
N PHE A 104 10.02 -3.81 5.95
CA PHE A 104 10.07 -5.16 6.52
C PHE A 104 11.24 -5.94 5.89
N ARG A 105 12.44 -5.78 6.48
CA ARG A 105 13.69 -6.42 6.01
C ARG A 105 14.08 -7.67 6.79
N ALA A 106 13.51 -7.86 7.97
CA ALA A 106 13.83 -9.02 8.80
C ALA A 106 13.26 -10.30 8.17
N ARG A 107 13.95 -11.43 8.38
CA ARG A 107 13.48 -12.74 7.94
C ARG A 107 12.08 -13.02 8.51
N PRO A 108 11.12 -13.50 7.71
CA PRO A 108 9.81 -13.91 8.20
C PRO A 108 9.95 -14.94 9.33
N LYS A 109 9.30 -14.68 10.45
CA LYS A 109 9.24 -15.63 11.57
C LYS A 109 7.94 -16.43 11.48
N PRO A 110 7.93 -17.72 11.81
CA PRO A 110 6.67 -18.43 11.96
C PRO A 110 5.83 -17.80 13.07
N ILE A 111 4.52 -17.78 12.90
CA ILE A 111 3.61 -17.40 13.98
C ILE A 111 3.67 -18.53 15.02
N VAL A 112 4.36 -18.28 16.12
CA VAL A 112 4.41 -19.22 17.24
C VAL A 112 3.22 -18.93 18.14
N SER A 113 2.18 -19.75 18.06
CA SER A 113 1.14 -19.78 19.09
C SER A 113 1.70 -20.51 20.31
N ASN A 114 2.44 -19.82 21.17
CA ASN A 114 2.62 -20.28 22.55
C ASN A 114 1.28 -20.08 23.29
N LEU A 115 0.29 -20.89 22.91
CA LEU A 115 -0.90 -21.15 23.71
C LEU A 115 -0.52 -22.22 24.75
N LEU A 116 0.37 -21.89 25.67
CA LEU A 116 0.60 -22.73 26.84
C LEU A 116 -0.07 -22.11 28.06
N ALA A 117 -1.12 -22.82 28.49
CA ALA A 117 -1.75 -22.90 29.80
C ALA A 117 -2.53 -21.70 30.34
N LYS A 118 -3.83 -21.69 30.03
CA LYS A 118 -4.85 -21.41 31.06
C LYS A 118 -6.01 -22.40 30.90
N VAL A 119 -5.88 -23.57 31.52
CA VAL A 119 -6.79 -24.10 32.56
C VAL A 119 -5.94 -24.96 33.48
#